data_AF-A0A6N6Q6I7-F1
#
_entry.id   AF-A0A6N6Q6I7-F1
#
_cell.length_a   1.000
_cell.length_b   1.000
_cell.length_c   1.000
_cell.angle_alpha   90.00
_cell.angle_beta   90.00
_cell.angle_gamma   90.00
#
_symmetry.space_group_name_H-M   'P 1'
#
loop_
_entity.id
_entity.type
_entity.pdbx_description
1 polymer ?
#
loop_
_entity_poly.entity_id
_entity_poly.type
_entity_poly.pdbx_seq_one_letter_code
_entity_poly.pdbx_strand_id
1 'polypeptide(L)'
;MKTLKSHRYLVRALASAMALAALTTCLLPKAMAGDFTYITNSSNITITGYSGSGGTVTIPSDVDGVPVTGIGANVFAANAAITKVIIPAGVTNIGDGAFLNCPNLTSATVPGNVNYDSNLTGFYFFQVVFGQSPITNLTIAAGSPFITHDAFFSATNLTSITIPNSVQTIGPQAFF
;
A
#
# COMPACT_ATOMS: atom_id res chain seq x y z
N MET A 1 51.34 -1.91 43.98
CA MET A 1 50.48 -3.11 43.84
C MET A 1 49.48 -3.14 45.00
N LYS A 2 48.23 -2.70 44.77
CA LYS A 2 46.96 -3.11 45.42
C LYS A 2 45.88 -2.04 45.17
N THR A 3 44.84 -2.47 44.47
CA THR A 3 43.54 -1.82 44.26
C THR A 3 42.68 -1.82 45.53
N LEU A 4 41.75 -0.85 45.65
CA LEU A 4 40.40 -1.07 46.22
C LEU A 4 39.43 0.02 45.72
N LYS A 5 38.37 -0.44 45.05
CA LYS A 5 37.19 0.30 44.57
C LYS A 5 36.28 0.69 45.75
N SER A 6 35.28 1.52 45.43
CA SER A 6 33.97 1.63 46.10
C SER A 6 33.87 2.68 47.19
N HIS A 7 33.38 3.87 46.80
CA HIS A 7 32.14 4.40 47.38
C HIS A 7 31.73 5.69 46.65
N ARG A 8 30.45 5.75 46.27
CA ARG A 8 29.69 6.97 45.93
C ARG A 8 29.59 7.33 44.44
N TYR A 9 29.15 6.35 43.65
CA TYR A 9 27.93 6.62 42.89
C TYR A 9 26.82 7.02 43.88
N LEU A 10 26.00 8.02 43.56
CA LEU A 10 24.83 8.50 44.32
C LEU A 10 25.11 9.57 45.39
N VAL A 11 25.38 10.82 45.01
CA VAL A 11 24.47 11.94 45.35
C VAL A 11 24.51 12.92 44.19
N ARG A 12 23.31 13.34 43.78
CA ARG A 12 22.98 14.04 42.54
C ARG A 12 23.32 15.54 42.60
N ALA A 13 23.29 16.12 41.39
CA ALA A 13 22.83 17.47 41.07
C ALA A 13 23.84 18.61 41.25
N LEU A 14 24.19 19.28 40.14
CA LEU A 14 23.58 20.57 39.78
C LEU A 14 24.18 21.10 38.45
N ALA A 15 23.28 21.28 37.49
CA ALA A 15 23.27 22.34 36.47
C ALA A 15 24.34 22.40 35.35
N SER A 16 23.82 22.25 34.12
CA SER A 16 24.02 23.18 32.99
C SER A 16 25.32 23.13 32.19
N ALA A 17 25.24 22.51 31.00
CA ALA A 17 25.66 23.15 29.75
C ALA A 17 24.96 22.50 28.55
N MET A 18 23.95 23.22 28.08
CA MET A 18 23.27 23.12 26.80
C MET A 18 24.24 22.80 25.64
N ALA A 19 24.11 21.60 25.05
CA ALA A 19 24.50 21.34 23.67
C ALA A 19 23.37 20.53 23.02
N LEU A 20 22.52 21.31 22.36
CA LEU A 20 21.43 20.94 21.50
C LEU A 20 21.94 20.06 20.33
N ALA A 21 21.93 18.75 20.48
CA ALA A 21 21.70 17.87 19.34
C ALA A 21 20.27 17.41 19.48
N ALA A 22 19.40 17.97 18.64
CA ALA A 22 17.99 17.67 18.62
C ALA A 22 17.77 16.16 18.83
N LEU A 23 16.83 15.80 19.71
CA LEU A 23 15.98 14.67 19.42
C LEU A 23 15.29 15.00 18.10
N THR A 24 16.00 14.84 16.99
CA THR A 24 15.41 14.70 15.67
C THR A 24 14.45 13.56 15.85
N THR A 25 13.16 13.91 15.82
CA THR A 25 12.07 12.96 15.65
C THR A 25 12.58 11.85 14.75
N CYS A 26 12.56 10.61 15.23
CA CYS A 26 12.81 9.43 14.42
C CYS A 26 11.64 9.27 13.43
N LEU A 27 11.44 10.26 12.55
CA LEU A 27 10.81 10.04 11.27
C LEU A 27 11.89 9.31 10.48
N LEU A 28 11.71 7.99 10.33
CA LEU A 28 12.33 7.29 9.22
C LEU A 28 12.07 8.15 7.98
N PRO A 29 13.10 8.58 7.21
CA PRO A 29 12.85 9.33 6.00
C PRO A 29 11.89 8.50 5.15
N LYS A 30 10.73 9.08 4.82
CA LYS A 30 9.79 8.47 3.89
C LYS A 30 10.57 8.19 2.61
N ALA A 31 10.81 6.92 2.30
CA ALA A 31 11.66 6.55 1.19
C ALA A 31 10.91 6.81 -0.13
N MET A 32 11.64 7.16 -1.19
CA MET A 32 11.06 7.55 -2.47
C MET A 32 11.63 6.72 -3.61
N ALA A 33 10.76 6.27 -4.51
CA ALA A 33 11.09 5.57 -5.74
C ALA A 33 10.32 6.25 -6.88
N GLY A 34 10.98 7.19 -7.56
CA GLY A 34 10.33 8.07 -8.53
C GLY A 34 9.17 8.85 -7.89
N ASP A 35 7.98 8.68 -8.45
CA ASP A 35 6.75 9.33 -7.99
C ASP A 35 6.12 8.71 -6.73
N PHE A 36 6.69 7.61 -6.24
CA PHE A 36 6.13 6.86 -5.13
C PHE A 36 6.89 7.12 -3.84
N THR A 37 6.15 7.29 -2.77
CA THR A 37 6.67 7.28 -1.42
C THR A 37 6.30 5.97 -0.74
N TYR A 38 7.17 5.40 0.09
CA TYR A 38 6.97 4.08 0.64
C TYR A 38 7.61 3.87 2.03
N ILE A 39 7.18 2.81 2.69
CA ILE A 39 7.78 2.27 3.92
C ILE A 39 8.27 0.85 3.67
N THR A 40 9.29 0.41 4.40
CA THR A 40 9.86 -0.94 4.29
C THR A 40 9.90 -1.62 5.66
N ASN A 41 9.56 -2.91 5.69
CA ASN A 41 9.69 -3.78 6.86
C ASN A 41 10.84 -4.79 6.66
N SER A 42 11.96 -4.33 6.08
CA SER A 42 13.19 -5.08 5.75
C SER A 42 13.06 -6.16 4.67
N SER A 43 11.88 -6.74 4.43
CA SER A 43 11.65 -7.77 3.40
C SER A 43 10.58 -7.41 2.37
N ASN A 44 9.77 -6.39 2.65
CA ASN A 44 8.65 -5.98 1.81
C ASN A 44 8.45 -4.47 1.85
N ILE A 45 7.92 -3.93 0.76
CA ILE A 45 7.58 -2.52 0.60
C ILE A 45 6.07 -2.31 0.54
N THR A 46 5.61 -1.27 1.25
CA THR A 46 4.25 -0.73 1.12
C THR A 46 4.32 0.69 0.58
N ILE A 47 3.66 0.94 -0.55
CA ILE A 47 3.49 2.28 -1.10
C ILE A 47 2.55 3.08 -0.19
N THR A 48 2.94 4.30 0.17
CA THR A 48 2.23 5.18 1.13
C THR A 48 1.95 6.58 0.58
N GLY A 49 2.16 6.78 -0.73
CA GLY A 49 1.80 8.03 -1.40
C GLY A 49 2.30 8.04 -2.83
N TYR A 50 1.64 8.85 -3.64
CA TYR A 50 1.95 9.08 -5.04
C TYR A 50 1.90 10.58 -5.33
N SER A 51 2.92 11.09 -6.00
CA SER A 51 3.04 12.51 -6.39
C SER A 51 3.31 12.71 -7.88
N GLY A 52 3.06 11.68 -8.69
CA GLY A 52 3.28 11.73 -10.13
C GLY A 52 2.19 12.51 -10.87
N SER A 53 2.44 12.74 -12.17
CA SER A 53 1.59 13.55 -13.03
C SER A 53 0.28 12.88 -13.48
N GLY A 54 0.06 11.60 -13.15
CA GLY A 54 -1.12 10.83 -13.54
C GLY A 54 -0.97 10.09 -14.87
N GLY A 55 -2.06 9.94 -15.61
CA GLY A 55 -2.14 9.11 -16.81
C GLY A 55 -2.15 7.62 -16.48
N THR A 56 -1.27 6.86 -17.14
CA THR A 56 -1.07 5.43 -16.83
C THR A 56 -0.02 5.29 -15.74
N VAL A 57 -0.46 4.87 -14.55
CA VAL A 57 0.41 4.65 -13.39
C VAL A 57 0.73 3.16 -13.29
N THR A 58 2.01 2.83 -13.32
CA THR A 58 2.50 1.46 -13.08
C THR A 58 3.15 1.39 -11.72
N ILE A 59 2.60 0.58 -10.83
CA ILE A 59 3.21 0.31 -9.52
C ILE A 59 4.45 -0.55 -9.75
N PRO A 60 5.62 -0.17 -9.22
CA PRO A 60 6.83 -0.98 -9.36
C PRO A 60 6.63 -2.35 -8.69
N SER A 61 7.16 -3.42 -9.30
CA SER A 61 7.15 -4.77 -8.71
C SER A 61 8.10 -4.89 -7.51
N ASP A 62 9.17 -4.10 -7.53
CA ASP A 62 10.20 -4.03 -6.53
C ASP A 62 10.87 -2.65 -6.54
N VAL A 63 11.54 -2.30 -5.44
CA VAL A 63 12.44 -1.16 -5.37
C VAL A 63 13.76 -1.67 -4.80
N ASP A 64 14.84 -1.53 -5.57
CA ASP A 64 16.18 -2.01 -5.23
C ASP A 64 16.20 -3.51 -4.83
N GLY A 65 15.40 -4.32 -5.52
CA GLY A 65 15.30 -5.77 -5.27
C GLY A 65 14.43 -6.15 -4.06
N VAL A 66 13.84 -5.19 -3.36
CA VAL A 66 12.84 -5.44 -2.31
C VAL A 66 11.44 -5.41 -2.94
N PRO A 67 10.65 -6.49 -2.83
CA PRO A 67 9.35 -6.58 -3.49
C PRO A 67 8.34 -5.57 -2.91
N VAL A 68 7.52 -5.00 -3.80
CA VAL A 68 6.34 -4.21 -3.43
C VAL A 68 5.18 -5.16 -3.25
N THR A 69 4.76 -5.34 -2.01
CA THR A 69 3.65 -6.25 -1.66
C THR A 69 2.40 -5.50 -1.20
N GLY A 70 2.51 -4.20 -0.94
CA GLY A 70 1.45 -3.40 -0.35
C GLY A 70 1.21 -2.05 -1.03
N ILE A 71 -0.06 -1.64 -1.06
CA ILE A 71 -0.49 -0.26 -1.30
C ILE A 71 -1.30 0.16 -0.09
N GLY A 72 -0.92 1.27 0.55
CA GLY A 72 -1.62 1.80 1.71
C GLY A 72 -3.03 2.32 1.40
N ALA A 73 -3.80 2.57 2.46
CA ALA A 73 -5.13 3.16 2.33
C ALA A 73 -5.06 4.57 1.71
N ASN A 74 -6.04 4.90 0.88
CA ASN A 74 -6.21 6.22 0.25
C ASN A 74 -5.01 6.78 -0.55
N VAL A 75 -4.01 5.96 -0.92
CA VAL A 75 -2.77 6.43 -1.57
C VAL A 75 -3.02 7.21 -2.85
N PHE A 76 -4.03 6.83 -3.62
CA PHE A 76 -4.44 7.49 -4.87
C PHE A 76 -5.83 8.12 -4.78
N ALA A 77 -6.43 8.19 -3.58
CA ALA A 77 -7.79 8.69 -3.44
C ALA A 77 -7.94 10.12 -3.99
N ALA A 78 -9.07 10.39 -4.64
CA ALA A 78 -9.41 11.67 -5.27
C ALA A 78 -8.43 12.12 -6.38
N ASN A 79 -7.56 11.25 -6.89
CA ASN A 79 -6.60 11.64 -7.92
C ASN A 79 -7.31 11.86 -9.27
N ALA A 80 -7.38 13.11 -9.70
CA ALA A 80 -8.02 13.53 -10.94
C ALA A 80 -7.16 13.31 -12.19
N ALA A 81 -5.89 12.96 -12.06
CA ALA A 81 -4.97 12.83 -13.19
C ALA A 81 -4.81 11.39 -13.67
N ILE A 82 -5.04 10.38 -12.82
CA ILE A 82 -4.88 8.98 -13.18
C ILE A 82 -6.03 8.50 -14.07
N THR A 83 -5.68 7.87 -15.19
CA THR A 83 -6.63 7.29 -16.14
C THR A 83 -6.58 5.76 -16.16
N LYS A 84 -5.42 5.20 -15.84
CA LYS A 84 -5.18 3.76 -15.77
C LYS A 84 -4.21 3.43 -14.65
N VAL A 85 -4.44 2.34 -13.94
CA VAL A 85 -3.46 1.77 -12.99
C VAL A 85 -3.06 0.36 -13.39
N ILE A 86 -1.77 0.04 -13.23
CA ILE A 86 -1.22 -1.31 -13.40
C ILE A 86 -0.57 -1.72 -12.09
N ILE A 87 -1.19 -2.67 -11.40
CA ILE A 87 -0.73 -3.24 -10.13
C ILE A 87 -0.17 -4.65 -10.42
N PRO A 88 1.11 -4.92 -10.13
CA PRO A 88 1.73 -6.20 -10.41
C PRO A 88 1.19 -7.30 -9.49
N ALA A 89 1.24 -8.56 -9.93
CA ALA A 89 0.69 -9.72 -9.21
C ALA A 89 1.32 -9.96 -7.82
N GLY A 90 2.53 -9.44 -7.58
CA GLY A 90 3.22 -9.51 -6.29
C GLY A 90 2.61 -8.65 -5.19
N VAL A 91 1.74 -7.69 -5.53
CA VAL A 91 1.00 -6.89 -4.54
C VAL A 91 -0.11 -7.73 -3.95
N THR A 92 0.06 -8.11 -2.69
CA THR A 92 -0.90 -8.93 -1.93
C THR A 92 -1.81 -8.10 -1.05
N ASN A 93 -1.52 -6.82 -0.81
CA ASN A 93 -2.32 -5.97 0.08
C ASN A 93 -2.63 -4.63 -0.58
N ILE A 94 -3.92 -4.31 -0.67
CA ILE A 94 -4.39 -3.00 -1.13
C ILE A 94 -5.30 -2.44 -0.03
N GLY A 95 -4.90 -1.29 0.51
CA GLY A 95 -5.62 -0.63 1.58
C GLY A 95 -6.98 -0.10 1.14
N ASP A 96 -7.86 0.09 2.11
CA ASP A 96 -9.20 0.60 1.84
C ASP A 96 -9.15 1.98 1.15
N GLY A 97 -10.06 2.17 0.20
CA GLY A 97 -10.15 3.39 -0.59
C GLY A 97 -8.89 3.78 -1.36
N ALA A 98 -7.95 2.86 -1.61
CA ALA A 98 -6.68 3.19 -2.29
C ALA A 98 -6.88 3.98 -3.60
N PHE A 99 -7.96 3.74 -4.34
CA PHE A 99 -8.37 4.47 -5.55
C PHE A 99 -9.80 5.00 -5.43
N LEU A 100 -10.22 5.43 -4.23
CA LEU A 100 -11.54 6.00 -4.00
C LEU A 100 -11.69 7.34 -4.75
N ASN A 101 -12.82 7.53 -5.43
CA ASN A 101 -13.20 8.81 -6.06
C ASN A 101 -12.17 9.34 -7.07
N CYS A 102 -11.54 8.48 -7.86
CA CYS A 102 -10.63 8.87 -8.95
C CYS A 102 -11.46 9.12 -10.22
N PRO A 103 -11.82 10.36 -10.57
CA PRO A 103 -12.89 10.64 -11.56
C PRO A 103 -12.53 10.25 -12.99
N ASN A 104 -11.25 10.06 -13.31
CA ASN A 104 -10.79 9.73 -14.65
C ASN A 104 -10.24 8.30 -14.76
N LEU A 105 -10.22 7.54 -13.65
CA LEU A 105 -9.72 6.17 -13.63
C LEU A 105 -10.75 5.23 -14.27
N THR A 106 -10.49 4.84 -15.51
CA THR A 106 -11.42 4.05 -16.33
C THR A 106 -10.98 2.60 -16.50
N SER A 107 -9.69 2.30 -16.26
CA SER A 107 -9.15 0.96 -16.41
C SER A 107 -8.13 0.60 -15.33
N ALA A 108 -8.11 -0.67 -14.93
CA ALA A 108 -7.14 -1.18 -13.97
C ALA A 108 -6.64 -2.58 -14.33
N THR A 109 -5.35 -2.81 -14.16
CA THR A 109 -4.77 -4.15 -14.04
C THR A 109 -4.47 -4.41 -12.57
N VAL A 110 -4.99 -5.51 -12.03
CA VAL A 110 -5.02 -5.77 -10.59
C VAL A 110 -4.70 -7.24 -10.28
N PRO A 111 -3.98 -7.55 -9.19
CA PRO A 111 -3.85 -8.92 -8.72
C PRO A 111 -5.22 -9.52 -8.40
N GLY A 112 -5.41 -10.80 -8.67
CA GLY A 112 -6.58 -11.54 -8.20
C GLY A 112 -6.46 -11.97 -6.73
N ASN A 113 -5.22 -12.16 -6.26
CA ASN A 113 -4.89 -12.69 -4.94
C ASN A 113 -4.66 -11.59 -3.89
N VAL A 114 -5.54 -10.60 -3.85
CA VAL A 114 -5.43 -9.49 -2.89
C VAL A 114 -6.07 -9.88 -1.57
N ASN A 115 -5.27 -9.83 -0.51
CA ASN A 115 -5.70 -9.78 0.87
C ASN A 115 -5.96 -8.32 1.21
N TYR A 116 -7.22 -7.93 1.19
CA TYR A 116 -7.64 -6.63 1.70
C TYR A 116 -7.40 -6.59 3.21
N ASP A 117 -6.80 -5.52 3.72
CA ASP A 117 -6.44 -5.40 5.15
C ASP A 117 -7.69 -5.63 6.02
N SER A 118 -7.71 -6.78 6.70
CA SER A 118 -8.84 -7.31 7.45
C SER A 118 -8.89 -6.80 8.90
N ASN A 119 -8.15 -5.74 9.25
CA ASN A 119 -8.24 -5.12 10.59
C ASN A 119 -9.63 -4.50 10.88
N LEU A 120 -10.53 -4.53 9.91
CA LEU A 120 -11.93 -4.16 10.05
C LEU A 120 -12.76 -5.41 10.43
N THR A 121 -12.75 -5.77 11.71
CA THR A 121 -13.56 -6.89 12.24
C THR A 121 -15.04 -6.48 12.34
N GLY A 122 -15.88 -6.85 11.37
CA GLY A 122 -17.33 -6.61 11.45
C GLY A 122 -18.12 -6.99 10.18
N PHE A 123 -19.42 -7.23 10.32
CA PHE A 123 -20.31 -7.89 9.35
C PHE A 123 -20.69 -7.08 8.08
N TYR A 124 -20.01 -5.96 7.76
CA TYR A 124 -20.42 -5.05 6.66
C TYR A 124 -19.24 -4.32 5.96
N PHE A 125 -18.11 -4.98 5.73
CA PHE A 125 -16.97 -4.33 5.07
C PHE A 125 -16.93 -4.64 3.57
N PHE A 126 -17.78 -3.96 2.80
CA PHE A 126 -17.60 -3.87 1.36
C PHE A 126 -16.39 -2.98 1.08
N GLN A 127 -15.28 -3.60 0.64
CA GLN A 127 -14.03 -2.88 0.36
C GLN A 127 -14.23 -1.91 -0.81
N VAL A 128 -13.90 -0.63 -0.60
CA VAL A 128 -14.13 0.45 -1.58
C VAL A 128 -12.87 0.81 -2.36
N VAL A 129 -12.02 -0.17 -2.68
CA VAL A 129 -10.75 0.02 -3.42
C VAL A 129 -10.94 0.96 -4.61
N PHE A 130 -12.01 0.76 -5.39
CA PHE A 130 -12.37 1.58 -6.55
C PHE A 130 -13.69 2.33 -6.37
N GLY A 131 -14.15 2.53 -5.12
CA GLY A 131 -15.44 3.16 -4.86
C GLY A 131 -15.55 4.53 -5.53
N GLN A 132 -16.67 4.77 -6.22
CA GLN A 132 -16.93 6.00 -6.97
C GLN A 132 -15.94 6.31 -8.11
N SER A 133 -15.02 5.40 -8.43
CA SER A 133 -14.18 5.51 -9.63
C SER A 133 -14.92 4.87 -10.83
N PRO A 134 -14.95 5.51 -12.01
CA PRO A 134 -15.73 5.04 -13.16
C PRO A 134 -14.98 3.95 -13.94
N ILE A 135 -14.49 2.92 -13.24
CA ILE A 135 -13.78 1.81 -13.86
C ILE A 135 -14.77 0.98 -14.66
N THR A 136 -14.50 0.90 -15.97
CA THR A 136 -15.30 0.13 -16.93
C THR A 136 -14.59 -1.13 -17.40
N ASN A 137 -13.25 -1.17 -17.27
CA ASN A 137 -12.40 -2.25 -17.75
C ASN A 137 -11.42 -2.73 -16.67
N LEU A 138 -11.48 -4.01 -16.34
CA LEU A 138 -10.57 -4.62 -15.38
C LEU A 138 -9.82 -5.80 -16.01
N THR A 139 -8.53 -5.88 -15.76
CA THR A 139 -7.69 -7.01 -16.17
C THR A 139 -7.04 -7.62 -14.94
N ILE A 140 -7.19 -8.92 -14.76
CA ILE A 140 -6.49 -9.63 -13.69
C ILE A 140 -5.02 -9.81 -14.11
N ALA A 141 -4.10 -9.46 -13.24
CA ALA A 141 -2.67 -9.59 -13.49
C ALA A 141 -2.29 -11.06 -13.70
N ALA A 142 -1.45 -11.32 -14.71
CA ALA A 142 -0.95 -12.66 -14.96
C ALA A 142 -0.17 -13.17 -13.74
N GLY A 143 -0.37 -14.44 -13.39
CA GLY A 143 0.26 -15.04 -12.21
C GLY A 143 -0.57 -14.98 -10.93
N SER A 144 -1.81 -14.45 -10.97
CA SER A 144 -2.78 -14.62 -9.89
C SER A 144 -3.51 -15.96 -10.03
N PRO A 145 -3.29 -16.94 -9.13
CA PRO A 145 -3.91 -18.27 -9.24
C PRO A 145 -5.37 -18.29 -8.76
N PHE A 146 -5.78 -17.31 -7.96
CA PHE A 146 -7.14 -17.18 -7.47
C PHE A 146 -7.59 -15.72 -7.48
N ILE A 147 -8.90 -15.50 -7.57
CA ILE A 147 -9.58 -14.22 -7.33
C ILE A 147 -10.32 -14.35 -6.01
N THR A 148 -10.04 -13.47 -5.05
CA THR A 148 -10.64 -13.55 -3.71
C THR A 148 -12.13 -13.15 -3.70
N HIS A 149 -12.84 -13.52 -2.62
CA HIS A 149 -14.23 -13.12 -2.37
C HIS A 149 -14.35 -11.60 -2.34
N ASP A 150 -15.38 -11.03 -2.97
CA ASP A 150 -15.69 -9.59 -3.02
C ASP A 150 -14.57 -8.69 -3.57
N ALA A 151 -13.58 -9.27 -4.27
CA ALA A 151 -12.36 -8.57 -4.64
C ALA A 151 -12.61 -7.26 -5.39
N PHE A 152 -13.65 -7.20 -6.22
CA PHE A 152 -13.98 -6.02 -7.01
C PHE A 152 -15.43 -5.58 -6.83
N PHE A 153 -16.03 -5.85 -5.67
CA PHE A 153 -17.40 -5.46 -5.32
C PHE A 153 -17.68 -3.96 -5.55
N SER A 154 -16.70 -3.09 -5.27
CA SER A 154 -16.85 -1.64 -5.45
C SER A 154 -16.71 -1.15 -6.90
N ALA A 155 -16.35 -2.01 -7.86
CA ALA A 155 -16.23 -1.67 -9.27
C ALA A 155 -17.60 -1.71 -9.97
N THR A 156 -18.56 -0.89 -9.53
CA THR A 156 -19.97 -0.95 -9.93
C THR A 156 -20.25 -0.55 -11.39
N ASN A 157 -19.28 0.08 -12.06
CA ASN A 157 -19.37 0.49 -13.47
C ASN A 157 -18.71 -0.51 -14.43
N LEU A 158 -18.30 -1.69 -13.95
CA LEU A 158 -17.56 -2.65 -14.75
C LEU A 158 -18.40 -3.17 -15.91
N THR A 159 -17.87 -3.04 -17.13
CA THR A 159 -18.50 -3.53 -18.37
C THR A 159 -17.74 -4.69 -18.99
N SER A 160 -16.43 -4.76 -18.73
CA SER A 160 -15.56 -5.80 -19.26
C SER A 160 -14.53 -6.23 -18.23
N ILE A 161 -14.30 -7.53 -18.17
CA ILE A 161 -13.23 -8.13 -17.40
C ILE A 161 -12.42 -9.10 -18.25
N THR A 162 -11.10 -8.98 -18.17
CA THR A 162 -10.15 -9.94 -18.76
C THR A 162 -9.53 -10.77 -17.64
N ILE A 163 -9.78 -12.09 -17.69
CA ILE A 163 -9.24 -13.06 -16.74
C ILE A 163 -8.20 -13.92 -17.49
N PRO A 164 -6.93 -13.95 -17.07
CA PRO A 164 -5.90 -14.74 -17.71
C PRO A 164 -6.06 -16.24 -17.37
N ASN A 165 -5.55 -17.11 -18.24
CA ASN A 165 -5.58 -18.56 -18.05
C ASN A 165 -4.86 -19.06 -16.78
N SER A 166 -4.10 -18.19 -16.10
CA SER A 166 -3.46 -18.52 -14.82
C SER A 166 -4.45 -18.62 -13.65
N VAL A 167 -5.65 -18.04 -13.78
CA VAL A 167 -6.67 -18.07 -12.73
C VAL A 167 -7.34 -19.44 -12.70
N GLN A 168 -7.26 -20.11 -11.56
CA GLN A 168 -7.82 -21.44 -11.33
C GLN A 168 -9.15 -21.36 -10.56
N THR A 169 -9.28 -20.38 -9.66
CA THR A 169 -10.44 -20.26 -8.76
C THR A 169 -10.93 -18.81 -8.72
N ILE A 170 -12.24 -18.62 -8.77
CA ILE A 170 -12.91 -17.32 -8.58
C ILE A 170 -13.79 -17.42 -7.34
N GLY A 171 -13.54 -16.55 -6.37
CA GLY A 171 -14.30 -16.47 -5.13
C GLY A 171 -15.76 -16.03 -5.38
N PRO A 172 -16.67 -16.34 -4.44
CA PRO A 172 -18.05 -15.86 -4.54
C PRO A 172 -18.07 -14.33 -4.61
N GLN A 173 -19.05 -13.75 -5.31
CA GLN A 173 -19.28 -12.30 -5.35
C GLN A 173 -18.06 -11.44 -5.75
N ALA A 174 -17.02 -12.02 -6.37
CA ALA A 174 -15.81 -11.30 -6.75
C ALA A 174 -16.06 -10.05 -7.63
N PHE A 175 -17.20 -9.98 -8.30
CA PHE A 175 -17.59 -8.92 -9.25
C PHE A 175 -19.06 -8.46 -9.11
N PHE A 176 -19.76 -8.82 -8.03
CA PHE A 176 -21.22 -8.62 -7.89
C PHE A 176 -21.56 -7.48 -6.95
#